data_AF-A0A5C1AA05-F1
#
_entry.id   AF-A0A5C1AA05-F1
#
_cell.length_a   1.000
_cell.length_b   1.000
_cell.length_c   1.000
_cell.angle_alpha   90.00
_cell.angle_beta   90.00
_cell.angle_gamma   90.00
#
_symmetry.space_group_name_H-M   'P 1'
#
loop_
_entity.id
_entity.type
_entity.pdbx_description
1 polymer ?
#
loop_
_entity_poly.entity_id
_entity_poly.type
_entity_poly.pdbx_seq_one_letter_code
_entity_poly.pdbx_strand_id
1 'polypeptide(L)'
;MEADAQSRHPFLSFMLWWLLIGNVISAVTSPFLLTSIRRGSVPDFPDWVGWPFAVISVLAAICVAALFQWKRWGFYGYAVTALMIFTLNVYAGVSVGAAILGFVGTIFLFIALHVGGGNKAWPKLK
;
A
#
# COMPACT_ATOMS: atom_id res chain seq x y z
N MET A 1 -28.13 -21.65 10.13
CA MET A 1 -28.09 -20.21 9.78
C MET A 1 -27.51 -19.48 10.98
N GLU A 2 -26.20 -19.53 11.19
CA GLU A 2 -25.55 -18.88 12.33
C GLU A 2 -24.13 -18.52 11.91
N ALA A 3 -23.99 -17.32 11.38
CA ALA A 3 -22.74 -16.60 11.34
C ALA A 3 -23.17 -15.14 11.47
N ASP A 4 -23.27 -14.66 12.70
CA ASP A 4 -23.38 -13.23 12.97
C ASP A 4 -22.28 -12.54 12.19
N ALA A 5 -22.70 -11.94 11.08
CA ALA A 5 -21.83 -11.29 10.13
C ALA A 5 -21.20 -10.12 10.88
N GLN A 6 -19.95 -10.31 11.28
CA GLN A 6 -19.08 -9.29 11.81
C GLN A 6 -19.03 -8.15 10.78
N SER A 7 -19.97 -7.22 10.93
CA SER A 7 -20.37 -6.31 9.87
C SER A 7 -19.19 -5.40 9.58
N ARG A 8 -18.53 -5.63 8.43
CA ARG A 8 -17.41 -4.81 7.99
C ARG A 8 -17.96 -3.42 7.74
N HIS A 9 -17.38 -2.43 8.41
CA HIS A 9 -17.75 -1.05 8.14
C HIS A 9 -17.54 -0.81 6.64
N PRO A 10 -18.55 -0.32 5.89
CA PRO A 10 -18.44 -0.16 4.43
C PRO A 10 -17.25 0.73 4.05
N PHE A 11 -16.89 1.67 4.92
CA PHE A 11 -15.69 2.49 4.82
C PHE A 11 -14.39 1.67 4.73
N LEU A 12 -14.22 0.64 5.57
CA LEU A 12 -13.02 -0.21 5.56
C LEU A 12 -12.94 -1.03 4.27
N SER A 13 -14.06 -1.62 3.83
CA SER A 13 -14.12 -2.38 2.58
C SER A 13 -13.80 -1.50 1.37
N PHE A 14 -14.33 -0.29 1.34
CA PHE A 14 -14.02 0.70 0.31
C PHE A 14 -12.53 1.08 0.31
N MET A 15 -11.96 1.34 1.49
CA MET A 15 -10.53 1.67 1.65
C MET A 15 -9.62 0.54 1.14
N LEU A 16 -9.94 -0.71 1.47
CA LEU A 16 -9.16 -1.88 1.04
C LEU A 16 -9.25 -2.08 -0.49
N TRP A 17 -10.42 -1.88 -1.08
CA TRP A 17 -10.58 -1.92 -2.54
C TRP A 17 -9.77 -0.82 -3.22
N TRP A 18 -9.84 0.41 -2.71
CA TRP A 18 -9.06 1.54 -3.21
C TRP A 18 -7.55 1.25 -3.17
N LEU A 19 -7.06 0.73 -2.04
CA LEU A 19 -5.66 0.35 -1.88
C LEU A 19 -5.27 -0.80 -2.81
N LEU A 20 -6.12 -1.81 -2.97
CA LEU A 20 -5.85 -2.94 -3.86
C LEU A 20 -5.69 -2.45 -5.31
N ILE A 21 -6.65 -1.66 -5.79
CA ILE A 21 -6.62 -1.09 -7.14
C ILE A 21 -5.37 -0.21 -7.32
N GLY A 22 -5.07 0.67 -6.36
CA GLY A 22 -3.87 1.51 -6.39
C GLY A 22 -2.59 0.69 -6.51
N ASN A 23 -2.42 -0.36 -5.70
CA ASN A 23 -1.22 -1.20 -5.75
C ASN A 23 -1.12 -2.02 -7.05
N VAL A 24 -2.23 -2.50 -7.59
CA VAL A 24 -2.24 -3.21 -8.89
C VAL A 24 -1.87 -2.25 -10.03
N ILE A 25 -2.45 -1.04 -10.04
CA ILE A 25 -2.08 -0.01 -11.01
C ILE A 25 -0.59 0.32 -10.86
N SER A 26 -0.08 0.53 -9.65
CA SER A 26 1.35 0.78 -9.41
C SER A 26 2.24 -0.38 -9.89
N ALA A 27 1.84 -1.64 -9.68
CA ALA A 27 2.60 -2.79 -10.15
C ALA A 27 2.73 -2.81 -11.69
N VAL A 28 1.64 -2.51 -12.41
CA VAL A 28 1.63 -2.50 -13.87
C VAL A 28 2.33 -1.27 -14.42
N THR A 29 2.09 -0.10 -13.83
CA THR A 29 2.54 1.19 -14.39
C THR A 29 3.95 1.56 -13.97
N SER A 30 4.46 1.10 -12.82
CA SER A 30 5.79 1.45 -12.33
C SER A 30 6.92 1.23 -13.35
N PRO A 31 7.03 0.10 -14.08
CA PRO A 31 8.05 -0.06 -15.11
C PRO A 31 7.91 0.95 -16.25
N PHE A 32 6.69 1.37 -16.61
CA PHE A 32 6.45 2.34 -17.68
C PHE A 32 6.67 3.79 -17.19
N LEU A 33 6.17 4.14 -15.99
CA LEU A 33 6.32 5.48 -15.41
C LEU A 33 7.79 5.83 -15.19
N LEU A 34 8.61 4.85 -14.80
CA LEU A 34 10.05 5.02 -14.62
C LEU A 34 10.75 5.43 -15.91
N THR A 35 10.34 4.88 -17.07
CA THR A 35 10.88 5.32 -18.37
C THR A 35 10.54 6.77 -18.70
N SER A 36 9.37 7.25 -18.24
CA SER A 36 8.94 8.65 -18.43
C SER A 36 9.64 9.60 -17.46
N ILE A 37 9.81 9.22 -16.19
CA ILE A 37 10.52 10.00 -15.17
C ILE A 37 12.00 10.17 -15.55
N ARG A 38 12.61 9.13 -16.12
CA ARG A 38 14.01 9.15 -16.55
C ARG A 38 14.28 10.16 -17.67
N ARG A 39 13.31 10.37 -18.58
CA ARG A 39 13.43 11.35 -19.66
C ARG A 39 13.21 12.80 -19.21
N GLY A 40 12.64 13.04 -18.03
CA GLY A 40 12.19 14.37 -17.62
C GLY A 40 12.79 14.88 -16.31
N SER A 41 12.71 14.09 -15.24
CA SER A 41 12.89 14.60 -13.86
C SER A 41 14.10 14.03 -13.13
N VAL A 42 14.54 12.80 -13.46
CA VAL A 42 15.72 12.17 -12.81
C VAL A 42 16.52 11.36 -13.86
N PRO A 43 17.46 11.99 -14.59
CA PRO A 43 18.19 11.35 -15.68
C PRO A 43 19.00 10.11 -15.26
N ASP A 44 19.53 10.11 -14.03
CA ASP A 44 20.37 9.05 -13.47
C ASP A 44 19.57 7.97 -12.71
N PHE A 45 18.25 7.90 -12.90
CA PHE A 45 17.45 6.89 -12.22
C PHE A 45 17.87 5.47 -12.66
N PRO A 46 18.21 4.54 -11.74
CA PRO A 46 18.74 3.23 -12.12
C PRO A 46 17.66 2.32 -12.71
N ASP A 47 17.97 1.67 -13.84
CA ASP A 47 17.03 0.81 -14.58
C ASP A 47 16.53 -0.41 -13.78
N TRP A 48 17.37 -0.91 -12.88
CA TRP A 48 17.05 -2.07 -12.07
C TRP A 48 15.98 -1.78 -11.02
N VAL A 49 15.70 -0.51 -10.68
CA VAL A 49 14.77 -0.13 -9.59
C VAL A 49 13.31 -0.42 -9.95
N GLY A 50 12.96 -0.52 -11.23
CA GLY A 50 11.59 -0.85 -11.65
C GLY A 50 11.12 -2.25 -11.23
N TRP A 51 12.03 -3.23 -11.24
CA TRP A 51 11.70 -4.60 -10.83
C TRP A 51 11.36 -4.72 -9.33
N PRO A 52 12.19 -4.19 -8.39
CA PRO A 52 11.83 -4.09 -6.98
C PRO A 52 10.48 -3.40 -6.75
N PHE A 53 10.17 -2.31 -7.46
CA PHE A 53 8.88 -1.62 -7.32
C PHE A 53 7.71 -2.54 -7.66
N ALA A 54 7.77 -3.24 -8.80
CA ALA A 54 6.73 -4.18 -9.20
C ALA A 54 6.56 -5.31 -8.17
N VAL A 55 7.67 -5.90 -7.70
CA VAL A 55 7.65 -6.97 -6.68
C VAL A 55 7.03 -6.46 -5.37
N ILE A 56 7.44 -5.27 -4.90
CA ILE A 56 6.92 -4.69 -3.65
C ILE A 56 5.44 -4.35 -3.79
N SER A 57 4.98 -3.84 -4.94
CA SER A 57 3.56 -3.58 -5.18
C SER A 57 2.71 -4.85 -5.19
N VAL A 58 3.22 -5.97 -5.71
CA VAL A 58 2.55 -7.27 -5.61
C VAL A 58 2.48 -7.75 -4.16
N LEU A 59 3.58 -7.64 -3.40
CA LEU A 59 3.57 -7.96 -1.97
C LEU A 59 2.59 -7.09 -1.19
N ALA A 60 2.50 -5.80 -1.52
CA ALA A 60 1.55 -4.88 -0.92
C ALA A 60 0.10 -5.28 -1.25
N ALA A 61 -0.19 -5.72 -2.48
CA ALA A 61 -1.50 -6.26 -2.84
C ALA A 61 -1.85 -7.54 -2.06
N ILE A 62 -0.89 -8.45 -1.85
CA ILE A 62 -1.07 -9.65 -1.01
C ILE A 62 -1.35 -9.25 0.44
N CYS A 63 -0.66 -8.24 0.97
CA CYS A 63 -0.88 -7.72 2.30
C CYS A 63 -2.30 -7.11 2.46
N VAL A 64 -2.78 -6.39 1.45
CA VAL A 64 -4.16 -5.87 1.39
C VAL A 64 -5.17 -7.02 1.30
N ALA A 65 -4.89 -8.08 0.53
CA ALA A 65 -5.73 -9.28 0.48
C ALA A 65 -5.78 -10.01 1.85
N ALA A 66 -4.66 -10.04 2.58
CA ALA A 66 -4.62 -10.58 3.94
C ALA A 66 -5.45 -9.73 4.92
N LEU A 67 -5.50 -8.40 4.73
CA LEU A 67 -6.39 -7.52 5.47
C LEU A 67 -7.88 -7.77 5.16
N PHE A 68 -8.22 -8.15 3.92
CA PHE A 68 -9.54 -8.70 3.60
C PHE A 68 -9.86 -10.00 4.33
N GLN A 69 -8.88 -10.69 4.91
CA GLN A 69 -9.08 -11.87 5.77
C GLN A 69 -8.90 -11.55 7.26
N TRP A 70 -8.90 -10.27 7.63
CA TRP A 70 -8.69 -9.81 9.01
C TRP A 70 -7.34 -10.22 9.63
N LYS A 71 -6.29 -10.43 8.83
CA LYS A 71 -4.97 -10.82 9.33
C LYS A 71 -4.17 -9.59 9.77
N ARG A 72 -3.72 -9.55 11.03
CA ARG A 72 -2.87 -8.45 11.55
C ARG A 72 -1.57 -8.28 10.76
N TRP A 73 -1.00 -9.39 10.32
CA TRP A 73 0.24 -9.37 9.54
C TRP A 73 0.10 -8.66 8.20
N GLY A 74 -1.11 -8.56 7.64
CA GLY A 74 -1.36 -7.77 6.43
C GLY A 74 -1.11 -6.27 6.62
N PHE A 75 -1.40 -5.72 7.80
CA PHE A 75 -1.06 -4.31 8.10
C PHE A 75 0.45 -4.12 8.22
N TYR A 76 1.13 -4.98 8.99
CA TYR A 76 2.58 -4.89 9.17
C TYR A 76 3.33 -5.10 7.86
N GLY A 77 2.91 -6.08 7.04
CA GLY A 77 3.46 -6.32 5.71
C GLY A 77 3.28 -5.10 4.81
N TYR A 78 2.08 -4.50 4.78
CA TYR A 78 1.84 -3.30 3.99
C TYR A 78 2.71 -2.11 4.45
N ALA A 79 2.84 -1.90 5.76
CA ALA A 79 3.70 -0.86 6.32
C ALA A 79 5.18 -1.06 5.95
N VAL A 80 5.68 -2.30 5.98
CA VAL A 80 7.05 -2.64 5.54
C VAL A 80 7.21 -2.36 4.04
N THR A 81 6.23 -2.72 3.21
CA THR A 81 6.29 -2.41 1.76
C THR A 81 6.34 -0.91 1.49
N ALA A 82 5.61 -0.09 2.27
CA ALA A 82 5.68 1.36 2.17
C ALA A 82 7.06 1.90 2.56
N LEU A 83 7.67 1.35 3.62
CA LEU A 83 9.03 1.71 4.04
C LEU A 83 10.09 1.34 2.99
N MET A 84 9.95 0.18 2.34
CA MET A 84 10.84 -0.24 1.26
C MET A 84 10.71 0.70 0.04
N ILE A 85 9.48 1.04 -0.37
CA ILE A 85 9.22 2.00 -1.45
C ILE A 85 9.83 3.37 -1.12
N PHE A 86 9.67 3.84 0.12
CA PHE A 86 10.29 5.09 0.56
C PHE A 86 11.81 5.05 0.44
N THR A 87 12.44 3.98 0.92
CA THR A 87 13.90 3.80 0.87
C THR A 87 14.40 3.77 -0.58
N LEU A 88 13.70 3.05 -1.46
CA LEU A 88 14.01 3.02 -2.89
C LEU A 88 13.85 4.38 -3.56
N ASN A 89 12.78 5.12 -3.24
CA ASN A 89 12.57 6.47 -3.77
C ASN A 89 13.71 7.42 -3.36
N VAL A 90 14.08 7.43 -2.08
CA VAL A 90 15.18 8.27 -1.57
C VAL A 90 16.52 7.87 -2.19
N TYR A 91 16.81 6.56 -2.28
CA TYR A 91 18.03 6.07 -2.91
C TYR A 91 18.12 6.46 -4.38
N ALA A 92 16.99 6.45 -5.09
CA ALA A 92 16.94 6.78 -6.51
C ALA A 92 16.85 8.29 -6.79
N GLY A 93 17.04 9.14 -5.76
CA GLY A 93 17.13 10.60 -5.91
C GLY A 93 15.80 11.33 -5.93
N VAL A 94 14.69 10.68 -5.59
CA VAL A 94 13.38 11.34 -5.45
C VAL A 94 13.39 12.21 -4.20
N SER A 95 12.79 13.40 -4.28
CA SER A 95 12.70 14.31 -3.13
C SER A 95 11.97 13.63 -1.97
N VAL A 96 12.45 13.87 -0.74
CA VAL A 96 11.86 13.30 0.48
C VAL A 96 10.37 13.65 0.58
N GLY A 97 9.98 14.86 0.19
CA GLY A 97 8.58 15.29 0.17
C GLY A 97 7.70 14.42 -0.73
N ALA A 98 8.17 14.06 -1.93
CA ALA A 98 7.44 13.17 -2.83
C ALA A 98 7.46 11.72 -2.31
N ALA A 99 8.56 11.27 -1.70
CA ALA A 99 8.66 9.94 -1.12
C ALA A 99 7.68 9.75 0.07
N ILE A 100 7.43 10.79 0.87
CA ILE A 100 6.48 10.76 1.99
C ILE A 100 5.04 10.53 1.50
N LEU A 101 4.69 10.94 0.28
CA LEU A 101 3.36 10.68 -0.28
C LEU A 101 3.04 9.19 -0.37
N GLY A 102 4.06 8.32 -0.48
CA GLY A 102 3.88 6.86 -0.43
C GLY A 102 3.32 6.34 0.89
N PHE A 103 3.48 7.07 1.99
CA PHE A 103 2.92 6.69 3.30
C PHE A 103 1.45 7.08 3.48
N VAL A 104 0.91 7.94 2.60
CA VAL A 104 -0.49 8.38 2.70
C VAL A 104 -1.43 7.17 2.74
N GLY A 105 -1.24 6.18 1.87
CA GLY A 105 -2.03 4.95 1.90
C GLY A 105 -1.98 4.19 3.24
N THR A 106 -0.81 4.18 3.90
CA THR A 106 -0.62 3.52 5.20
C THR A 106 -1.34 4.27 6.33
N ILE A 107 -1.28 5.62 6.32
CA ILE A 107 -1.98 6.47 7.29
C ILE A 107 -3.49 6.31 7.14
N PHE A 108 -3.98 6.36 5.90
CA PHE A 108 -5.40 6.14 5.58
C PHE A 108 -5.87 4.76 6.05
N LEU A 109 -5.08 3.71 5.81
CA LEU A 109 -5.36 2.35 6.29
C LEU A 109 -5.41 2.30 7.83
N PHE A 110 -4.44 2.92 8.52
CA PHE A 110 -4.41 2.99 9.98
C PHE A 110 -5.67 3.66 10.55
N ILE A 111 -6.08 4.79 9.95
CA ILE A 111 -7.31 5.51 10.30
C ILE A 111 -8.53 4.60 10.06
N ALA A 112 -8.66 3.95 8.89
CA ALA A 112 -9.76 3.03 8.62
C ALA A 112 -9.84 1.87 9.62
N LEU A 113 -8.70 1.37 10.10
CA LEU A 113 -8.68 0.29 11.09
C LEU A 113 -9.11 0.76 12.50
N HIS A 114 -8.85 2.03 12.83
CA HIS A 114 -9.17 2.64 14.13
C HIS A 114 -10.52 3.38 14.16
N VAL A 115 -11.05 3.77 13.00
CA VAL A 115 -12.39 4.34 12.83
C VAL A 115 -13.42 3.24 13.04
N GLY A 116 -14.46 3.54 13.84
CA GLY A 116 -15.53 2.58 14.15
C GLY A 116 -16.04 2.60 15.59
N GLY A 117 -15.55 3.49 16.47
CA GLY A 117 -16.09 3.67 17.82
C GLY A 117 -16.01 2.38 18.68
N GLY A 118 -17.15 1.78 19.02
CA GLY A 118 -17.23 0.47 19.70
C GLY A 118 -17.02 -0.75 18.78
N ASN A 119 -16.98 -0.54 17.46
CA ASN A 119 -16.89 -1.58 16.44
C ASN A 119 -15.55 -1.57 15.67
N LYS A 120 -14.49 -1.05 16.30
CA LYS A 120 -13.13 -0.92 15.71
C LYS A 120 -12.70 -2.21 15.02
N ALA A 121 -12.11 -2.05 13.85
CA ALA A 121 -11.58 -3.17 13.09
C ALA A 121 -10.26 -3.71 13.69
N TRP A 122 -9.44 -2.83 14.28
CA TRP A 122 -8.16 -3.20 14.87
C TRP A 122 -8.19 -4.36 15.89
N PRO A 123 -9.00 -4.32 16.98
CA PRO A 123 -9.04 -5.42 17.96
C PRO A 123 -9.58 -6.73 17.38
N LYS A 124 -10.32 -6.64 16.27
CA LYS A 124 -10.95 -7.77 15.57
C LYS A 124 -10.02 -8.50 14.60
N LEU A 125 -8.86 -7.91 14.28
CA LEU A 125 -7.84 -8.59 13.48
C LEU A 125 -7.28 -9.78 14.28
N LYS A 126 -7.04 -10.91 13.62
CA LYS A 126 -6.38 -12.09 14.20
C LYS A 126 -4.93 -12.18 13.75
#